data_AF-A0A3B1C1Y9-F1
#
_entry.id   AF-A0A3B1C1Y9-F1
#
_cell.length_a   1.000
_cell.length_b   1.000
_cell.length_c   1.000
_cell.angle_alpha   90.00
_cell.angle_beta   90.00
_cell.angle_gamma   90.00
#
_symmetry.space_group_name_H-M   'P 1'
#
loop_
_entity.id
_entity.type
_entity.pdbx_description
1 polymer ?
#
loop_
_entity_poly.entity_id
_entity_poly.type
_entity_poly.pdbx_seq_one_letter_code
_entity_poly.pdbx_strand_id
1 'polypeptide(L)'
;MPKSYLCLVLHAHLPFVRHPEHEEFLEEDWLFEAIIETYLPLLSVFEGLERDQVRFRLTMSLTPTLIFMLNDPLLRERFLNRINKLVELSEKELHRTRLLPKDHDVALMYHWKLTKAREQYEERYQRDIVMGFARLMEQGYLEIIASAATHGFLPSLSVNPKAVKAQIKIGCDEYERAFGRRPRGIWLPECGYHPSVEESLKEEGILYFFVDAHGILHAGERPRYGVYAPVVTGHGIAAFGRDIASSRQVWSSKDGYPGDPVYRDFYRDIGFDLDLDYIRPYIQATGHRKMTGIKYHRITGPEDEKEIYIHHEALEKAARHAEDFITRRVDDAKKIAPLIDRPPLVVAPYDAELFGHWWYEGPEFLNFLFRKLGSNQGMIESVTPLDYLKLYPKNQVTRPSISSWGNRGFSDVWLSKENSWIYPHLHKAADRMTELAKKFYNADGACQRALNQAARELLLAQSSDWAFIMKTGTMVAYGRKRTKDHLSRFNRMYDDIKSGNVDKDFLKDLESKDNIFPDIDYRVYA
;
A
#
# COMPACT_ATOMS: atom_id res chain seq x y z
N MET A 1 -15.52 1.16 -29.95
CA MET A 1 -15.14 1.81 -28.68
C MET A 1 -15.85 1.09 -27.56
N PRO A 2 -15.21 0.89 -26.41
CA PRO A 2 -15.83 0.18 -25.30
C PRO A 2 -17.02 0.96 -24.72
N LYS A 3 -17.98 0.25 -24.13
CA LYS A 3 -19.19 0.89 -23.56
C LYS A 3 -18.95 1.44 -22.16
N SER A 4 -17.92 0.98 -21.46
CA SER A 4 -17.45 1.52 -20.19
C SER A 4 -15.99 1.18 -19.95
N TYR A 5 -15.42 1.82 -18.94
CA TYR A 5 -14.03 1.64 -18.53
C TYR A 5 -13.94 1.24 -17.06
N LEU A 6 -12.99 0.37 -16.74
CA LEU A 6 -12.61 0.00 -15.38
C LEU A 6 -11.20 0.53 -15.09
N CYS A 7 -11.07 1.42 -14.11
CA CYS A 7 -9.80 1.82 -13.53
C CYS A 7 -9.62 1.09 -12.20
N LEU A 8 -8.96 -0.06 -12.25
CA LEU A 8 -8.56 -0.80 -11.06
C LEU A 8 -7.28 -0.17 -10.49
N VAL A 9 -7.28 0.12 -9.19
CA VAL A 9 -6.16 0.78 -8.49
C VAL A 9 -5.74 -0.06 -7.28
N LEU A 10 -4.48 -0.48 -7.23
CA LEU A 10 -3.93 -1.19 -6.07
C LEU A 10 -3.01 -0.25 -5.27
N HIS A 11 -3.36 0.03 -4.02
CA HIS A 11 -2.55 0.82 -3.12
C HIS A 11 -1.64 -0.10 -2.30
N ALA A 12 -0.35 -0.22 -2.65
CA ALA A 12 0.62 -0.99 -1.87
C ALA A 12 1.41 -0.09 -0.94
N HIS A 13 1.27 -0.33 0.36
CA HIS A 13 1.86 0.49 1.40
C HIS A 13 2.22 -0.36 2.63
N LEU A 14 3.40 -0.09 3.19
CA LEU A 14 3.75 -0.45 4.56
C LEU A 14 4.47 0.73 5.24
N PRO A 15 4.25 0.94 6.55
CA PRO A 15 5.04 1.90 7.32
C PRO A 15 6.51 1.50 7.31
N PHE A 16 7.41 2.47 7.47
CA PHE A 16 8.83 2.16 7.57
C PHE A 16 9.13 1.37 8.85
N VAL A 17 9.40 0.07 8.70
CA VAL A 17 9.74 -0.85 9.79
C VAL A 17 11.08 -1.50 9.46
N ARG A 18 12.11 -1.09 10.20
CA ARG A 18 13.48 -1.56 10.05
C ARG A 18 14.19 -1.42 11.39
N HIS A 19 14.60 -2.55 11.96
CA HIS A 19 15.17 -2.62 13.30
C HIS A 19 16.50 -3.36 13.27
N PRO A 20 17.60 -2.69 12.82
CA PRO A 20 18.93 -3.29 12.81
C PRO A 20 19.46 -3.61 14.22
N GLU A 21 18.91 -2.99 15.26
CA GLU A 21 19.26 -3.23 16.66
C GLU A 21 18.82 -4.61 17.20
N HIS A 22 17.98 -5.34 16.46
CA HIS A 22 17.48 -6.66 16.80
C HIS A 22 17.82 -7.64 15.68
N GLU A 23 18.15 -8.90 15.99
CA GLU A 23 18.40 -9.92 14.96
C GLU A 23 17.12 -10.31 14.20
N GLU A 24 16.03 -10.47 14.94
CA GLU A 24 14.67 -10.69 14.43
C GLU A 24 13.72 -9.69 15.11
N PHE A 25 12.75 -9.16 14.37
CA PHE A 25 11.75 -8.23 14.89
C PHE A 25 10.36 -8.53 14.31
N LEU A 26 9.33 -8.58 15.16
CA LEU A 26 8.00 -9.09 14.77
C LEU A 26 7.36 -8.25 13.67
N GLU A 27 7.45 -6.92 13.78
CA GLU A 27 6.81 -6.02 12.83
C GLU A 27 7.50 -6.02 11.44
N GLU A 28 8.72 -6.56 11.32
CA GLU A 28 9.35 -6.80 10.00
C GLU A 28 8.66 -7.95 9.24
N ASP A 29 7.97 -8.86 9.94
CA ASP A 29 7.21 -9.94 9.30
C ASP A 29 6.11 -9.39 8.38
N TRP A 30 5.56 -8.20 8.65
CA TRP A 30 4.57 -7.56 7.78
C TRP A 30 5.08 -7.39 6.35
N LEU A 31 6.34 -6.97 6.20
CA LEU A 31 6.97 -6.83 4.89
C LEU A 31 7.17 -8.19 4.23
N PHE A 32 7.64 -9.18 4.99
CA PHE A 32 7.94 -10.51 4.44
C PHE A 32 6.66 -11.24 4.00
N GLU A 33 5.60 -11.14 4.80
CA GLU A 33 4.27 -11.65 4.47
C GLU A 33 3.71 -10.96 3.22
N ALA A 34 3.82 -9.64 3.11
CA ALA A 34 3.37 -8.90 1.92
C ALA A 34 4.15 -9.31 0.65
N ILE A 35 5.47 -9.52 0.74
CA ILE A 35 6.28 -10.01 -0.39
C ILE A 35 5.81 -11.39 -0.85
N ILE A 36 5.65 -12.35 0.09
CA ILE A 36 5.29 -13.75 -0.22
C ILE A 36 3.85 -13.88 -0.69
N GLU A 37 2.91 -13.24 0.02
CA GLU A 37 1.49 -13.47 -0.19
C GLU A 37 0.89 -12.49 -1.21
N THR A 38 1.49 -11.32 -1.44
CA THR A 38 0.93 -10.28 -2.33
C THR A 38 1.85 -9.95 -3.51
N TYR A 39 3.05 -9.41 -3.26
CA TYR A 39 3.83 -8.78 -4.33
C TYR A 39 4.39 -9.78 -5.35
N LEU A 40 4.97 -10.90 -4.89
CA LEU A 40 5.44 -11.96 -5.80
C LEU A 40 4.27 -12.66 -6.53
N PRO A 41 3.14 -12.98 -5.87
CA PRO A 41 1.95 -13.47 -6.57
C PRO A 41 1.38 -12.50 -7.62
N LEU A 42 1.28 -11.20 -7.31
CA LEU A 42 0.82 -10.19 -8.26
C LEU A 42 1.74 -10.10 -9.47
N LEU A 43 3.06 -10.05 -9.26
CA LEU A 43 4.04 -10.12 -10.36
C LEU A 43 3.84 -11.38 -11.20
N SER A 44 3.69 -12.55 -10.56
CA SER A 44 3.46 -13.82 -11.26
C SER A 44 2.22 -13.80 -12.14
N VAL A 45 1.12 -13.20 -11.64
CA VAL A 45 -0.13 -13.05 -12.39
C VAL A 45 0.06 -12.09 -13.56
N PHE A 46 0.64 -10.92 -13.35
CA PHE A 46 0.83 -9.91 -14.40
C PHE A 46 1.76 -10.41 -15.51
N GLU A 47 2.86 -11.07 -15.16
CA GLU A 47 3.77 -11.70 -16.12
C GLU A 47 3.12 -12.88 -16.83
N GLY A 48 2.24 -13.63 -16.16
CA GLY A 48 1.45 -14.68 -16.77
C GLY A 48 0.46 -14.15 -17.80
N LEU A 49 -0.21 -13.03 -17.49
CA LEU A 49 -1.09 -12.31 -18.42
C LEU A 49 -0.31 -11.75 -19.62
N GLU A 50 0.87 -11.17 -19.38
CA GLU A 50 1.80 -10.70 -20.42
C GLU A 50 2.19 -11.86 -21.36
N ARG A 51 2.68 -12.97 -20.81
CA ARG A 51 3.12 -14.15 -21.58
C ARG A 51 2.00 -14.71 -22.44
N ASP A 52 0.78 -14.73 -21.90
CA ASP A 52 -0.41 -15.23 -22.58
C ASP A 52 -1.06 -14.17 -23.49
N GLN A 53 -0.40 -13.01 -23.68
CA GLN A 53 -0.81 -11.90 -24.55
C GLN A 53 -2.19 -11.31 -24.19
N VAL A 54 -2.58 -11.38 -22.92
CA VAL A 54 -3.80 -10.77 -22.41
C VAL A 54 -3.54 -9.28 -22.24
N ARG A 55 -4.25 -8.44 -23.00
CA ARG A 55 -4.18 -6.99 -22.82
C ARG A 55 -4.89 -6.59 -21.54
N PHE A 56 -4.18 -5.91 -20.65
CA PHE A 56 -4.75 -5.31 -19.46
C PHE A 56 -4.04 -4.00 -19.11
N ARG A 57 -4.73 -3.16 -18.33
CA ARG A 57 -4.21 -1.91 -17.78
C ARG A 57 -4.59 -1.84 -16.31
N LEU A 58 -3.62 -1.54 -15.46
CA LEU A 58 -3.81 -1.44 -14.02
C LEU A 58 -3.00 -0.27 -13.47
N THR A 59 -3.56 0.46 -12.51
CA THR A 59 -2.82 1.46 -11.74
C THR A 59 -2.42 0.88 -10.39
N MET A 60 -1.19 1.13 -9.97
CA MET A 60 -0.68 0.68 -8.67
C MET A 60 0.09 1.80 -8.02
N SER A 61 -0.09 2.06 -6.72
CA SER A 61 0.87 2.89 -6.00
C SER A 61 1.90 2.01 -5.31
N LEU A 62 3.16 2.42 -5.33
CA LEU A 62 4.20 1.90 -4.44
C LEU A 62 4.66 3.07 -3.57
N THR A 63 4.40 3.02 -2.26
CA THR A 63 4.77 4.15 -1.40
C THR A 63 6.28 4.28 -1.26
N PRO A 64 6.81 5.50 -1.04
CA PRO A 64 8.25 5.70 -0.88
C PRO A 64 8.87 4.86 0.25
N THR A 65 8.16 4.68 1.37
CA THR A 65 8.58 3.77 2.45
C THR A 65 8.73 2.33 1.99
N LEU A 66 7.75 1.83 1.22
CA LEU A 66 7.74 0.46 0.73
C LEU A 66 8.85 0.22 -0.29
N ILE A 67 9.00 1.14 -1.26
CA ILE A 67 10.09 1.10 -2.25
C ILE A 67 11.44 1.03 -1.54
N PHE A 68 11.65 1.88 -0.53
CA PHE A 68 12.88 1.90 0.22
C PHE A 68 13.12 0.56 0.94
N MET A 69 12.13 0.04 1.66
CA MET A 69 12.27 -1.23 2.39
C MET A 69 12.50 -2.44 1.49
N LEU A 70 11.84 -2.51 0.33
CA LEU A 70 12.05 -3.57 -0.66
C LEU A 70 13.48 -3.55 -1.26
N ASN A 71 14.14 -2.39 -1.20
CA ASN A 71 15.48 -2.18 -1.71
C ASN A 71 16.57 -2.11 -0.62
N ASP A 72 16.20 -2.21 0.66
CA ASP A 72 17.14 -2.15 1.77
C ASP A 72 17.91 -3.48 1.90
N PRO A 73 19.26 -3.47 1.88
CA PRO A 73 20.05 -4.70 1.91
C PRO A 73 19.81 -5.60 3.13
N LEU A 74 19.58 -5.01 4.32
CA LEU A 74 19.32 -5.76 5.54
C LEU A 74 17.98 -6.50 5.44
N LEU A 75 16.93 -5.80 5.02
CA LEU A 75 15.59 -6.40 4.88
C LEU A 75 15.55 -7.46 3.77
N ARG A 76 16.29 -7.26 2.66
CA ARG A 76 16.42 -8.27 1.60
C ARG A 76 17.07 -9.57 2.09
N GLU A 77 18.11 -9.46 2.91
CA GLU A 77 18.78 -10.62 3.51
C GLU A 77 17.88 -11.33 4.52
N ARG A 78 17.21 -10.58 5.41
CA ARG A 78 16.26 -11.15 6.37
C ARG A 78 15.08 -11.84 5.70
N PHE A 79 14.56 -11.25 4.62
CA PHE A 79 13.52 -11.88 3.82
C PHE A 79 13.98 -13.21 3.22
N LEU A 80 15.20 -13.28 2.68
CA LEU A 80 15.76 -14.52 2.15
C LEU A 80 15.88 -15.61 3.23
N ASN A 81 16.32 -15.24 4.43
CA ASN A 81 16.36 -16.14 5.57
C ASN A 81 14.95 -16.63 5.96
N ARG A 82 13.96 -15.73 5.96
CA ARG A 82 12.56 -16.05 6.25
C ARG A 82 11.98 -17.03 5.24
N ILE A 83 12.12 -16.78 3.93
CA ILE A 83 11.55 -17.66 2.92
C ILE A 83 12.23 -19.03 2.90
N ASN A 84 13.54 -19.10 3.17
CA ASN A 84 14.25 -20.38 3.33
C ASN A 84 13.73 -21.20 4.52
N LYS A 85 13.52 -20.57 5.68
CA LYS A 85 12.89 -21.22 6.85
C LYS A 85 11.49 -21.74 6.52
N LEU A 86 10.70 -21.00 5.72
CA LEU A 86 9.36 -21.44 5.31
C LEU A 86 9.39 -22.59 4.31
N VAL A 87 10.34 -22.61 3.37
CA VAL A 87 10.56 -23.77 2.49
C VAL A 87 10.90 -25.00 3.32
N GLU A 88 11.82 -24.89 4.29
CA GLU A 88 12.15 -26.00 5.20
C GLU A 88 10.91 -26.48 5.98
N LEU A 89 10.11 -25.55 6.54
CA LEU A 89 8.88 -25.91 7.25
C LEU A 89 7.89 -26.63 6.32
N SER A 90 7.75 -26.16 5.08
CA SER A 90 6.86 -26.80 4.10
C SER A 90 7.29 -28.25 3.77
N GLU A 91 8.58 -28.54 3.72
CA GLU A 91 9.10 -29.92 3.55
C GLU A 91 8.76 -30.81 4.75
N LYS A 92 8.90 -30.28 5.97
CA LYS A 92 8.48 -31.00 7.19
C LYS A 92 6.97 -31.27 7.20
N GLU A 93 6.18 -30.32 6.72
CA GLU A 93 4.74 -30.44 6.59
C GLU A 93 4.34 -31.51 5.56
N LEU A 94 5.05 -31.63 4.43
CA LEU A 94 4.85 -32.74 3.49
C LEU A 94 5.03 -34.10 4.17
N HIS A 95 6.08 -34.25 4.99
CA HIS A 95 6.31 -35.49 5.73
C HIS A 95 5.26 -35.76 6.80
N ARG A 96 4.81 -34.73 7.52
CA ARG A 96 3.79 -34.83 8.58
C ARG A 96 2.43 -35.21 8.01
N THR A 97 2.04 -34.61 6.89
CA THR A 97 0.72 -34.74 6.28
C THR A 97 0.58 -35.94 5.33
N ARG A 98 1.65 -36.70 5.04
CA ARG A 98 1.68 -37.77 4.03
C ARG A 98 0.56 -38.84 4.12
N LEU A 99 -0.01 -39.06 5.31
CA LEU A 99 -1.11 -40.02 5.54
C LEU A 99 -2.48 -39.35 5.69
N LEU A 100 -2.56 -38.03 5.48
CA LEU A 100 -3.74 -37.19 5.58
C LEU A 100 -3.99 -36.54 4.21
N PRO A 101 -4.71 -37.20 3.27
CA PRO A 101 -4.75 -36.78 1.87
C PRO A 101 -5.17 -35.31 1.66
N LYS A 102 -6.21 -34.85 2.37
CA LYS A 102 -6.72 -33.48 2.25
C LYS A 102 -5.69 -32.44 2.72
N ASP A 103 -5.07 -32.66 3.88
CA ASP A 103 -3.99 -31.81 4.39
C ASP A 103 -2.77 -31.86 3.46
N HIS A 104 -2.43 -33.05 2.95
CA HIS A 104 -1.26 -33.23 2.10
C HIS A 104 -1.34 -32.43 0.80
N ASP A 105 -2.53 -32.34 0.19
CA ASP A 105 -2.75 -31.52 -1.01
C ASP A 105 -2.46 -30.03 -0.74
N VAL A 106 -2.85 -29.53 0.44
CA VAL A 106 -2.56 -28.15 0.85
C VAL A 106 -1.07 -27.97 1.15
N ALA A 107 -0.42 -28.95 1.79
CA ALA A 107 1.02 -28.93 2.03
C ALA A 107 1.83 -28.89 0.72
N LEU A 108 1.41 -29.68 -0.29
CA LEU A 108 2.00 -29.66 -1.64
C LEU A 108 1.84 -28.29 -2.30
N MET A 109 0.65 -27.69 -2.21
CA MET A 109 0.42 -26.34 -2.71
C MET A 109 1.38 -25.32 -2.08
N TYR A 110 1.52 -25.31 -0.75
CA TYR A 110 2.43 -24.38 -0.07
C TYR A 110 3.89 -24.63 -0.42
N HIS A 111 4.33 -25.89 -0.44
CA HIS A 111 5.71 -26.22 -0.80
C HIS A 111 6.06 -25.73 -2.21
N TRP A 112 5.16 -25.96 -3.18
CA TRP A 112 5.34 -25.47 -4.54
C TRP A 112 5.38 -23.94 -4.59
N LYS A 113 4.41 -23.25 -3.96
CA LYS A 113 4.34 -21.78 -3.97
C LYS A 113 5.56 -21.13 -3.30
N LEU A 114 5.98 -21.62 -2.14
CA LEU A 114 7.12 -21.08 -1.39
C LEU A 114 8.44 -21.31 -2.14
N THR A 115 8.63 -22.50 -2.71
CA THR A 115 9.81 -22.80 -3.52
C THR A 115 9.85 -21.92 -4.77
N LYS A 116 8.69 -21.73 -5.44
CA LYS A 116 8.60 -20.85 -6.61
C LYS A 116 8.84 -19.38 -6.25
N ALA A 117 8.27 -18.91 -5.15
CA ALA A 117 8.48 -17.54 -4.67
C ALA A 117 9.96 -17.29 -4.35
N ARG A 118 10.67 -18.26 -3.75
CA ARG A 118 12.11 -18.19 -3.51
C ARG A 118 12.91 -18.09 -4.81
N GLU A 119 12.66 -19.00 -5.76
CA GLU A 119 13.29 -18.99 -7.08
C GLU A 119 13.07 -17.66 -7.81
N GLN A 120 11.83 -17.16 -7.80
CA GLN A 120 11.49 -15.87 -8.41
C GLN A 120 12.25 -14.72 -7.74
N TYR A 121 12.24 -14.66 -6.42
CA TYR A 121 12.89 -13.59 -5.69
C TYR A 121 14.41 -13.60 -5.92
N GLU A 122 15.07 -14.75 -5.76
CA GLU A 122 16.53 -14.83 -5.81
C GLU A 122 17.09 -14.87 -7.24
N GLU A 123 16.49 -15.67 -8.12
CA GLU A 123 17.04 -15.92 -9.46
C GLU A 123 16.44 -14.95 -10.49
N ARG A 124 15.11 -14.86 -10.56
CA ARG A 124 14.42 -14.06 -11.60
C ARG A 124 14.57 -12.56 -11.37
N TYR A 125 14.34 -12.10 -10.13
CA TYR A 125 14.38 -10.68 -9.78
C TYR A 125 15.71 -10.23 -9.18
N GLN A 126 16.64 -11.15 -8.92
CA GLN A 126 17.91 -10.83 -8.25
C GLN A 126 17.71 -10.01 -6.97
N ARG A 127 16.65 -10.35 -6.22
CA ARG A 127 16.19 -9.72 -4.99
C ARG A 127 15.66 -8.29 -5.15
N ASP A 128 15.42 -7.84 -6.38
CA ASP A 128 14.84 -6.52 -6.70
C ASP A 128 13.46 -6.64 -7.35
N ILE A 129 12.43 -6.82 -6.51
CA ILE A 129 11.06 -6.95 -7.01
C ILE A 129 10.47 -5.61 -7.49
N VAL A 130 11.05 -4.48 -7.07
CA VAL A 130 10.64 -3.13 -7.54
C VAL A 130 10.90 -3.02 -9.04
N MET A 131 12.04 -3.51 -9.51
CA MET A 131 12.36 -3.58 -10.94
C MET A 131 11.42 -4.51 -11.72
N GLY A 132 10.87 -5.55 -11.09
CA GLY A 132 9.82 -6.38 -11.69
C GLY A 132 8.57 -5.57 -12.07
N PHE A 133 8.09 -4.72 -11.15
CA PHE A 133 6.98 -3.81 -11.42
C PHE A 133 7.36 -2.71 -12.43
N ALA A 134 8.58 -2.16 -12.33
CA ALA A 134 9.08 -1.16 -13.25
C ALA A 134 9.06 -1.66 -14.71
N ARG A 135 9.46 -2.93 -14.95
CA ARG A 135 9.41 -3.56 -16.28
C ARG A 135 8.00 -3.60 -16.85
N LEU A 136 7.02 -4.01 -16.05
CA LEU A 136 5.61 -4.04 -16.46
C LEU A 136 5.05 -2.63 -16.73
N MET A 137 5.55 -1.62 -16.03
CA MET A 137 5.23 -0.21 -16.30
C MET A 137 5.84 0.27 -17.62
N GLU A 138 7.09 -0.08 -17.92
CA GLU A 138 7.76 0.25 -19.19
C GLU A 138 7.06 -0.38 -20.40
N GLN A 139 6.59 -1.61 -20.25
CA GLN A 139 5.83 -2.33 -21.27
C GLN A 139 4.39 -1.81 -21.44
N GLY A 140 3.93 -0.95 -20.53
CA GLY A 140 2.59 -0.36 -20.59
C GLY A 140 1.47 -1.30 -20.13
N TYR A 141 1.74 -2.24 -19.23
CA TYR A 141 0.68 -2.97 -18.51
C TYR A 141 0.27 -2.24 -17.22
N LEU A 142 1.27 -1.70 -16.52
CA LEU A 142 1.07 -0.97 -15.27
C LEU A 142 1.26 0.54 -15.46
N GLU A 143 0.54 1.31 -14.66
CA GLU A 143 0.89 2.68 -14.32
C GLU A 143 1.19 2.76 -12.83
N ILE A 144 2.47 2.95 -12.48
CA ILE A 144 2.88 3.10 -11.08
C ILE A 144 2.79 4.58 -10.69
N ILE A 145 2.11 4.87 -9.59
CA ILE A 145 1.96 6.23 -9.04
C ILE A 145 2.71 6.39 -7.71
N ALA A 146 3.06 7.64 -7.38
CA ALA A 146 3.71 7.97 -6.12
C ALA A 146 2.72 8.06 -4.95
N SER A 147 3.25 8.35 -3.76
CA SER A 147 2.51 8.76 -2.58
C SER A 147 3.33 9.77 -1.78
N ALA A 148 2.80 10.28 -0.67
CA ALA A 148 3.59 11.08 0.28
C ALA A 148 4.74 10.26 0.87
N ALA A 149 5.85 10.91 1.19
CA ALA A 149 7.10 10.31 1.65
C ALA A 149 6.89 9.20 2.68
N THR A 150 6.22 9.49 3.79
CA THR A 150 5.95 8.50 4.86
C THR A 150 4.47 8.23 5.03
N HIS A 151 3.69 8.40 3.97
CA HIS A 151 2.24 8.24 4.01
C HIS A 151 1.57 9.10 5.10
N GLY A 152 2.10 10.31 5.34
CA GLY A 152 1.54 11.21 6.36
C GLY A 152 0.14 11.71 6.00
N PHE A 153 -0.80 11.70 6.95
CA PHE A 153 -2.18 12.14 6.70
C PHE A 153 -2.25 13.66 6.47
N LEU A 154 -2.15 14.05 5.20
CA LEU A 154 -1.96 15.44 4.75
C LEU A 154 -3.00 16.43 5.29
N PRO A 155 -4.30 16.09 5.44
CA PRO A 155 -5.29 17.02 6.01
C PRO A 155 -4.98 17.43 7.44
N SER A 156 -4.38 16.55 8.26
CA SER A 156 -3.96 16.93 9.63
C SER A 156 -2.62 17.66 9.65
N LEU A 157 -1.79 17.51 8.61
CA LEU A 157 -0.50 18.20 8.47
C LEU A 157 -0.62 19.59 7.84
N SER A 158 -1.76 19.90 7.20
CA SER A 158 -1.99 21.16 6.48
C SER A 158 -1.90 22.43 7.32
N VAL A 159 -1.87 22.31 8.65
CA VAL A 159 -1.55 23.41 9.57
C VAL A 159 -0.18 24.02 9.25
N ASN A 160 0.77 23.21 8.80
CA ASN A 160 2.07 23.66 8.32
C ASN A 160 2.25 23.29 6.83
N PRO A 161 2.11 24.25 5.89
CA PRO A 161 2.23 23.99 4.45
C PRO A 161 3.60 23.41 4.03
N LYS A 162 4.68 23.73 4.75
CA LYS A 162 6.02 23.19 4.47
C LYS A 162 6.11 21.70 4.78
N ALA A 163 5.39 21.21 5.80
CA ALA A 163 5.30 19.78 6.07
C ALA A 163 4.58 19.04 4.94
N VAL A 164 3.48 19.59 4.42
CA VAL A 164 2.76 19.02 3.26
C VAL A 164 3.65 19.02 2.01
N LYS A 165 4.31 20.15 1.73
CA LYS A 165 5.25 20.27 0.60
C LYS A 165 6.39 19.25 0.70
N ALA A 166 7.00 19.11 1.87
CA ALA A 166 8.08 18.14 2.10
C ALA A 166 7.62 16.70 1.87
N GLN A 167 6.44 16.32 2.41
CA GLN A 167 5.85 15.00 2.20
C GLN A 167 5.65 14.68 0.71
N ILE A 168 5.10 15.62 -0.06
CA ILE A 168 4.82 15.41 -1.49
C ILE A 168 6.13 15.39 -2.29
N LYS A 169 6.99 16.39 -2.11
CA LYS A 169 8.25 16.52 -2.85
C LYS A 169 9.17 15.34 -2.63
N ILE A 170 9.46 15.00 -1.37
CA ILE A 170 10.36 13.87 -1.06
C ILE A 170 9.77 12.55 -1.56
N GLY A 171 8.45 12.38 -1.49
CA GLY A 171 7.80 11.20 -2.06
C GLY A 171 7.95 11.09 -3.57
N CYS A 172 7.87 12.21 -4.29
CA CYS A 172 8.10 12.24 -5.74
C CYS A 172 9.58 12.06 -6.11
N ASP A 173 10.50 12.63 -5.32
CA ASP A 173 11.94 12.47 -5.51
C ASP A 173 12.37 11.01 -5.30
N GLU A 174 11.81 10.32 -4.29
CA GLU A 174 12.06 8.89 -4.08
C GLU A 174 11.46 8.01 -5.20
N TYR A 175 10.26 8.35 -5.68
CA TYR A 175 9.70 7.70 -6.86
C TYR A 175 10.64 7.84 -8.07
N GLU A 176 11.15 9.05 -8.31
CA GLU A 176 12.05 9.32 -9.43
C GLU A 176 13.38 8.57 -9.28
N ARG A 177 13.91 8.48 -8.06
CA ARG A 177 15.10 7.67 -7.75
C ARG A 177 14.90 6.20 -8.12
N ALA A 178 13.71 5.65 -7.85
CA ALA A 178 13.39 4.24 -8.09
C ALA A 178 13.05 3.92 -9.55
N PHE A 179 12.37 4.82 -10.27
CA PHE A 179 11.83 4.55 -11.61
C PHE A 179 12.46 5.39 -12.73
N GLY A 180 13.40 6.27 -12.41
CA GLY A 180 14.12 7.11 -13.37
C GLY A 180 13.26 8.18 -14.06
N ARG A 181 12.06 8.47 -13.54
CA ARG A 181 11.14 9.47 -14.09
C ARG A 181 10.24 10.06 -13.02
N ARG A 182 9.78 11.29 -13.22
CA ARG A 182 8.78 11.94 -12.36
C ARG A 182 7.43 11.20 -12.39
N PRO A 183 6.73 11.09 -11.25
CA PRO A 183 5.39 10.54 -11.22
C PRO A 183 4.40 11.49 -11.88
N ARG A 184 3.37 10.94 -12.52
CA ARG A 184 2.26 11.72 -13.12
C ARG A 184 0.96 11.62 -12.33
N GLY A 185 0.83 10.62 -11.49
CA GLY A 185 -0.28 10.45 -10.55
C GLY A 185 0.25 10.29 -9.13
N ILE A 186 -0.61 10.57 -8.16
CA ILE A 186 -0.30 10.35 -6.74
C ILE A 186 -1.49 9.70 -6.03
N TRP A 187 -1.18 8.74 -5.17
CA TRP A 187 -2.08 8.31 -4.12
C TRP A 187 -1.89 9.21 -2.90
N LEU A 188 -2.86 10.08 -2.63
CA LEU A 188 -2.87 10.85 -1.38
C LEU A 188 -3.10 9.86 -0.23
N PRO A 189 -2.29 9.92 0.85
CA PRO A 189 -2.46 9.01 1.97
C PRO A 189 -3.90 8.98 2.44
N GLU A 190 -4.49 7.78 2.40
CA GLU A 190 -5.87 7.53 2.83
C GLU A 190 -6.95 8.22 1.99
N CYS A 191 -6.64 8.55 0.73
CA CYS A 191 -7.41 9.50 -0.07
C CYS A 191 -7.68 10.82 0.70
N GLY A 192 -6.80 11.15 1.65
CA GLY A 192 -6.88 12.28 2.57
C GLY A 192 -6.64 13.58 1.81
N TYR A 193 -7.72 14.13 1.28
CA TYR A 193 -7.68 15.33 0.48
C TYR A 193 -8.04 16.57 1.31
N HIS A 194 -7.18 17.59 1.19
CA HIS A 194 -7.44 18.94 1.63
C HIS A 194 -6.99 19.91 0.53
N PRO A 195 -7.75 20.96 0.19
CA PRO A 195 -7.41 21.85 -0.94
C PRO A 195 -6.01 22.50 -0.88
N SER A 196 -5.41 22.60 0.31
CA SER A 196 -4.04 23.11 0.47
C SER A 196 -2.96 22.23 -0.16
N VAL A 197 -3.24 20.98 -0.50
CA VAL A 197 -2.25 20.09 -1.12
C VAL A 197 -2.03 20.42 -2.60
N GLU A 198 -3.02 21.04 -3.25
CA GLU A 198 -3.05 21.20 -4.72
C GLU A 198 -1.85 21.99 -5.27
N GLU A 199 -1.39 23.02 -4.57
CA GLU A 199 -0.24 23.82 -4.99
C GLU A 199 1.03 22.97 -5.04
N SER A 200 1.31 22.22 -3.97
CA SER A 200 2.46 21.31 -3.92
C SER A 200 2.36 20.18 -4.95
N LEU A 201 1.16 19.64 -5.20
CA LEU A 201 0.96 18.65 -6.25
C LEU A 201 1.29 19.23 -7.65
N LYS A 202 0.87 20.47 -7.91
CA LYS A 202 1.14 21.16 -9.18
C LYS A 202 2.63 21.44 -9.37
N GLU A 203 3.31 21.89 -8.33
CA GLU A 203 4.76 22.14 -8.34
C GLU A 203 5.55 20.88 -8.74
N GLU A 204 5.12 19.70 -8.26
CA GLU A 204 5.78 18.43 -8.55
C GLU A 204 5.33 17.77 -9.88
N GLY A 205 4.44 18.43 -10.63
CA GLY A 205 3.98 17.98 -11.96
C GLY A 205 2.90 16.88 -11.93
N ILE A 206 2.20 16.72 -10.82
CA ILE A 206 1.14 15.71 -10.67
C ILE A 206 -0.09 16.12 -11.49
N LEU A 207 -0.58 15.17 -12.30
CA LEU A 207 -1.73 15.37 -13.19
C LEU A 207 -3.04 14.87 -12.57
N TYR A 208 -2.99 13.91 -11.65
CA TYR A 208 -4.19 13.38 -11.02
C TYR A 208 -3.95 12.74 -9.64
N PHE A 209 -5.04 12.60 -8.89
CA PHE A 209 -5.13 11.86 -7.63
C PHE A 209 -6.51 11.24 -7.43
N PHE A 210 -6.68 10.50 -6.34
CA PHE A 210 -7.93 9.84 -5.95
C PHE A 210 -8.54 10.46 -4.70
N VAL A 211 -9.88 10.48 -4.65
CA VAL A 211 -10.68 10.89 -3.48
C VAL A 211 -11.78 9.89 -3.23
N ASP A 212 -12.35 9.91 -2.02
CA ASP A 212 -13.57 9.15 -1.77
C ASP A 212 -14.76 9.73 -2.54
N ALA A 213 -15.81 8.92 -2.73
CA ALA A 213 -16.99 9.27 -3.49
C ALA A 213 -17.60 10.62 -3.05
N HIS A 214 -17.73 10.84 -1.75
CA HIS A 214 -18.30 12.08 -1.21
C HIS A 214 -17.42 13.31 -1.46
N GLY A 215 -16.10 13.14 -1.64
CA GLY A 215 -15.19 14.21 -2.05
C GLY A 215 -15.57 14.80 -3.41
N ILE A 216 -16.10 13.97 -4.33
CA ILE A 216 -16.66 14.43 -5.61
C ILE A 216 -18.12 14.85 -5.46
N LEU A 217 -18.97 14.02 -4.85
CA LEU A 217 -20.42 14.24 -4.79
C LEU A 217 -20.80 15.50 -3.98
N HIS A 218 -19.94 15.95 -3.07
CA HIS A 218 -20.11 17.17 -2.29
C HIS A 218 -19.14 18.28 -2.72
N ALA A 219 -18.60 18.22 -3.94
CA ALA A 219 -17.79 19.31 -4.48
C ALA A 219 -18.54 20.65 -4.49
N GLY A 220 -17.79 21.76 -4.51
CA GLY A 220 -18.35 23.11 -4.40
C GLY A 220 -19.42 23.42 -5.47
N GLU A 221 -19.19 22.93 -6.69
CA GLU A 221 -20.23 22.81 -7.72
C GLU A 221 -20.56 21.34 -7.94
N ARG A 222 -21.86 21.05 -8.14
CA ARG A 222 -22.36 19.69 -8.34
C ARG A 222 -21.65 19.03 -9.53
N PRO A 223 -21.02 17.86 -9.35
CA PRO A 223 -20.36 17.14 -10.44
C PRO A 223 -21.41 16.64 -11.44
N ARG A 224 -21.27 17.02 -12.72
CA ARG A 224 -22.20 16.68 -13.80
C ARG A 224 -22.35 15.18 -14.01
N TYR A 225 -21.26 14.44 -13.83
CA TYR A 225 -21.16 12.99 -14.11
C TYR A 225 -21.01 12.13 -12.85
N GLY A 226 -21.24 12.71 -11.66
CA GLY A 226 -21.01 12.02 -10.39
C GLY A 226 -19.56 11.55 -10.28
N VAL A 227 -19.35 10.32 -9.81
CA VAL A 227 -18.03 9.68 -9.69
C VAL A 227 -17.57 8.99 -10.99
N TYR A 228 -18.38 9.00 -12.04
CA TYR A 228 -18.15 8.21 -13.26
C TYR A 228 -17.30 8.91 -14.34
N ALA A 229 -16.77 10.09 -14.01
CA ALA A 229 -15.75 10.82 -14.74
C ALA A 229 -15.00 11.72 -13.73
N PRO A 230 -13.72 12.04 -13.97
CA PRO A 230 -12.97 12.91 -13.08
C PRO A 230 -13.51 14.35 -13.14
N VAL A 231 -13.27 15.09 -12.05
CA VAL A 231 -13.32 16.55 -12.05
C VAL A 231 -11.89 17.10 -12.08
N VAL A 232 -11.73 18.38 -12.38
CA VAL A 232 -10.43 19.07 -12.38
C VAL A 232 -10.47 20.17 -11.33
N THR A 233 -9.45 20.23 -10.47
CA THR A 233 -9.36 21.29 -9.45
C THR A 233 -9.00 22.64 -10.07
N GLY A 234 -9.06 23.72 -9.28
CA GLY A 234 -8.64 25.05 -9.74
C GLY A 234 -7.16 25.12 -10.16
N HIS A 235 -6.34 24.17 -9.71
CA HIS A 235 -4.92 24.05 -10.09
C HIS A 235 -4.69 23.20 -11.34
N GLY A 236 -5.74 22.66 -11.97
CA GLY A 236 -5.64 21.88 -13.21
C GLY A 236 -5.34 20.39 -12.99
N ILE A 237 -5.53 19.88 -11.78
CA ILE A 237 -5.24 18.48 -11.41
C ILE A 237 -6.55 17.68 -11.42
N ALA A 238 -6.57 16.50 -12.03
CA ALA A 238 -7.76 15.66 -12.07
C ALA A 238 -7.97 14.90 -10.75
N ALA A 239 -9.19 14.92 -10.21
CA ALA A 239 -9.59 14.14 -9.05
C ALA A 239 -10.57 13.04 -9.46
N PHE A 240 -10.20 11.78 -9.20
CA PHE A 240 -11.00 10.60 -9.48
C PHE A 240 -11.73 10.14 -8.21
N GLY A 241 -13.06 10.04 -8.28
CA GLY A 241 -13.88 9.57 -7.17
C GLY A 241 -14.00 8.04 -7.16
N ARG A 242 -13.80 7.43 -5.99
CA ARG A 242 -14.06 6.00 -5.76
C ARG A 242 -15.52 5.62 -6.10
N ASP A 243 -15.71 4.49 -6.78
CA ASP A 243 -17.04 3.88 -6.95
C ASP A 243 -17.46 3.11 -5.69
N ILE A 244 -18.64 3.44 -5.17
CA ILE A 244 -19.16 2.87 -3.92
C ILE A 244 -19.51 1.38 -4.10
N ALA A 245 -20.06 1.01 -5.26
CA ALA A 245 -20.55 -0.33 -5.52
C ALA A 245 -19.41 -1.35 -5.65
N SER A 246 -18.32 -0.99 -6.36
CA SER A 246 -17.13 -1.83 -6.49
C SER A 246 -16.41 -2.01 -5.16
N SER A 247 -16.35 -0.97 -4.32
CA SER A 247 -15.73 -1.09 -2.99
C SER A 247 -16.48 -2.09 -2.12
N ARG A 248 -17.80 -1.99 -1.99
CA ARG A 248 -18.57 -2.88 -1.10
C ARG A 248 -18.42 -4.36 -1.46
N GLN A 249 -18.37 -4.69 -2.76
CA GLN A 249 -18.31 -6.07 -3.25
C GLN A 249 -17.00 -6.79 -2.92
N VAL A 250 -15.90 -6.06 -2.76
CA VAL A 250 -14.56 -6.64 -2.57
C VAL A 250 -14.02 -6.37 -1.16
N TRP A 251 -14.24 -5.17 -0.59
CA TRP A 251 -13.75 -4.82 0.75
C TRP A 251 -14.51 -5.47 1.90
N SER A 252 -15.77 -5.84 1.72
CA SER A 252 -16.58 -6.37 2.83
C SER A 252 -16.22 -7.84 3.09
N SER A 253 -15.68 -8.13 4.28
CA SER A 253 -15.46 -9.53 4.71
C SER A 253 -16.76 -10.28 5.01
N LYS A 254 -17.89 -9.56 5.15
CA LYS A 254 -19.21 -10.15 5.42
C LYS A 254 -20.08 -10.28 4.16
N ASP A 255 -20.10 -9.22 3.34
CA ASP A 255 -20.97 -9.11 2.17
C ASP A 255 -20.22 -9.25 0.84
N GLY A 256 -18.88 -9.27 0.89
CA GLY A 256 -18.01 -9.25 -0.28
C GLY A 256 -17.36 -10.60 -0.54
N TYR A 257 -16.70 -10.69 -1.70
CA TYR A 257 -16.10 -11.92 -2.19
C TYR A 257 -15.13 -12.58 -1.19
N PRO A 258 -14.22 -11.87 -0.50
CA PRO A 258 -13.25 -12.50 0.40
C PRO A 258 -13.85 -13.34 1.53
N GLY A 259 -15.12 -13.11 1.89
CA GLY A 259 -15.80 -13.85 2.94
C GLY A 259 -16.39 -15.20 2.52
N ASP A 260 -16.20 -15.64 1.27
CA ASP A 260 -16.82 -16.89 0.80
C ASP A 260 -16.30 -18.12 1.56
N PRO A 261 -17.19 -19.03 2.00
CA PRO A 261 -16.84 -20.24 2.73
C PRO A 261 -15.74 -21.13 2.14
N VAL A 262 -15.49 -21.07 0.82
CA VAL A 262 -14.47 -21.91 0.18
C VAL A 262 -13.06 -21.30 0.20
N TYR A 263 -12.93 -20.00 0.51
CA TYR A 263 -11.63 -19.32 0.53
C TYR A 263 -10.81 -19.64 1.78
N ARG A 264 -9.48 -19.49 1.66
CA ARG A 264 -8.54 -19.73 2.77
C ARG A 264 -8.89 -18.90 3.99
N ASP A 265 -8.97 -19.52 5.15
CA ASP A 265 -9.15 -18.83 6.41
C ASP A 265 -7.84 -18.14 6.83
N PHE A 266 -7.90 -16.82 7.05
CA PHE A 266 -6.75 -16.02 7.45
C PHE A 266 -6.29 -16.33 8.89
N TYR A 267 -7.18 -16.70 9.80
CA TYR A 267 -6.90 -16.78 11.22
C TYR A 267 -6.47 -18.18 11.70
N ARG A 268 -6.60 -19.22 10.86
CA ARG A 268 -6.17 -20.59 11.16
C ARG A 268 -4.79 -20.88 10.58
N ASP A 269 -3.77 -20.89 11.43
CA ASP A 269 -2.37 -21.06 11.04
C ASP A 269 -1.68 -22.12 11.91
N ILE A 270 -0.79 -22.91 11.31
CA ILE A 270 -0.07 -23.98 12.03
C ILE A 270 0.80 -23.48 13.18
N GLY A 271 1.19 -22.21 13.16
CA GLY A 271 1.86 -21.51 14.26
C GLY A 271 1.07 -21.52 15.56
N PHE A 272 -0.25 -21.61 15.48
CA PHE A 272 -1.15 -21.73 16.63
C PHE A 272 -1.66 -23.16 16.85
N ASP A 273 -1.82 -23.93 15.77
CA ASP A 273 -2.48 -25.24 15.83
C ASP A 273 -1.55 -26.39 16.22
N LEU A 274 -0.29 -26.39 15.75
CA LEU A 274 0.63 -27.51 15.94
C LEU A 274 1.34 -27.48 17.28
N ASP A 275 1.91 -28.62 17.66
CA ASP A 275 2.71 -28.77 18.87
C ASP A 275 3.85 -27.72 18.94
N LEU A 276 4.11 -27.21 20.16
CA LEU A 276 5.06 -26.13 20.35
C LEU A 276 6.49 -26.57 20.01
N ASP A 277 6.89 -27.79 20.35
CA ASP A 277 8.25 -28.29 20.11
C ASP A 277 8.50 -28.45 18.60
N TYR A 278 7.48 -28.85 17.84
CA TYR A 278 7.54 -28.95 16.39
C TYR A 278 7.72 -27.58 15.72
N ILE A 279 6.95 -26.57 16.15
CA ILE A 279 6.92 -25.26 15.49
C ILE A 279 7.94 -24.26 16.06
N ARG A 280 8.59 -24.58 17.17
CA ARG A 280 9.53 -23.71 17.90
C ARG A 280 10.54 -22.97 17.02
N PRO A 281 11.16 -23.58 15.99
CA PRO A 281 12.16 -22.90 15.15
C PRO A 281 11.57 -21.82 14.21
N TYR A 282 10.25 -21.77 14.05
CA TYR A 282 9.56 -20.95 13.04
C TYR A 282 8.68 -19.84 13.62
N ILE A 283 8.53 -19.82 14.94
CA ILE A 283 7.81 -18.78 15.70
C ILE A 283 8.80 -17.80 16.35
N GLN A 284 8.34 -16.91 17.24
CA GLN A 284 9.21 -15.92 17.86
C GLN A 284 10.30 -16.60 18.72
N ALA A 285 11.51 -16.03 18.73
CA ALA A 285 12.61 -16.50 19.58
C ALA A 285 12.23 -16.57 21.08
N THR A 286 11.39 -15.64 21.53
CA THR A 286 10.81 -15.58 22.89
C THR A 286 9.96 -16.81 23.25
N GLY A 287 9.53 -17.60 22.25
CA GLY A 287 8.63 -18.75 22.42
C GLY A 287 7.15 -18.42 22.26
N HIS A 288 6.80 -17.13 22.05
CA HIS A 288 5.44 -16.76 21.73
C HIS A 288 5.05 -17.24 20.31
N ARG A 289 3.88 -17.84 20.20
CA ARG A 289 3.31 -18.27 18.92
C ARG A 289 3.01 -17.06 18.02
N LYS A 290 3.22 -17.23 16.71
CA LYS A 290 2.88 -16.27 15.66
C LYS A 290 2.42 -17.01 14.41
N MET A 291 1.82 -16.30 13.46
CA MET A 291 1.49 -16.89 12.15
C MET A 291 2.78 -17.30 11.43
N THR A 292 2.73 -18.46 10.79
CA THR A 292 3.80 -18.98 9.93
C THR A 292 3.56 -18.63 8.47
N GLY A 293 2.31 -18.44 8.06
CA GLY A 293 1.88 -18.28 6.67
C GLY A 293 1.36 -19.59 6.05
N ILE A 294 1.55 -20.73 6.70
CA ILE A 294 0.99 -22.01 6.25
C ILE A 294 -0.35 -22.25 6.97
N LYS A 295 -1.44 -22.14 6.21
CA LYS A 295 -2.82 -22.13 6.70
C LYS A 295 -3.64 -23.19 5.97
N TYR A 296 -4.14 -24.18 6.73
CA TYR A 296 -4.78 -25.38 6.16
C TYR A 296 -6.30 -25.30 5.99
N HIS A 297 -6.94 -24.29 6.55
CA HIS A 297 -8.39 -24.27 6.67
C HIS A 297 -9.03 -23.26 5.73
N ARG A 298 -10.30 -23.50 5.40
CA ARG A 298 -11.17 -22.55 4.69
C ARG A 298 -12.15 -21.88 5.66
N ILE A 299 -12.70 -20.73 5.26
CA ILE A 299 -13.61 -19.93 6.08
C ILE A 299 -14.80 -20.76 6.59
N THR A 300 -15.32 -21.68 5.78
CA THR A 300 -16.38 -22.69 6.08
C THR A 300 -17.75 -22.10 6.42
N GLY A 301 -17.82 -21.19 7.38
CA GLY A 301 -19.04 -20.60 7.91
C GLY A 301 -18.78 -19.89 9.24
N PRO A 302 -19.84 -19.46 9.94
CA PRO A 302 -19.73 -18.75 11.22
C PRO A 302 -19.37 -19.66 12.40
N GLU A 303 -19.38 -20.98 12.21
CA GLU A 303 -19.04 -21.96 13.25
C GLU A 303 -17.51 -22.05 13.48
N ASP A 304 -17.13 -22.54 14.66
CA ASP A 304 -15.73 -22.65 15.10
C ASP A 304 -14.98 -23.80 14.42
N GLU A 305 -15.68 -24.86 13.99
CA GLU A 305 -15.07 -25.98 13.29
C GLU A 305 -14.83 -25.63 11.82
N LYS A 306 -13.58 -25.25 11.51
CA LYS A 306 -13.15 -24.96 10.13
C LYS A 306 -12.80 -26.25 9.39
N GLU A 307 -13.24 -26.35 8.15
CA GLU A 307 -12.87 -27.44 7.25
C GLU A 307 -11.53 -27.20 6.56
N ILE A 308 -10.94 -28.27 6.04
CA ILE A 308 -9.69 -28.20 5.25
C ILE A 308 -9.94 -27.45 3.93
N TYR A 309 -8.99 -26.59 3.58
CA TYR A 309 -8.98 -25.81 2.37
C TYR A 309 -8.83 -26.69 1.12
N ILE A 310 -9.65 -26.43 0.10
CA ILE A 310 -9.61 -27.15 -1.18
C ILE A 310 -9.27 -26.15 -2.28
N HIS A 311 -8.01 -26.15 -2.70
CA HIS A 311 -7.48 -25.12 -3.60
C HIS A 311 -8.27 -25.00 -4.92
N HIS A 312 -8.64 -26.12 -5.54
CA HIS A 312 -9.38 -26.13 -6.80
C HIS A 312 -10.76 -25.46 -6.69
N GLU A 313 -11.51 -25.73 -5.62
CA GLU A 313 -12.82 -25.11 -5.39
C GLU A 313 -12.71 -23.59 -5.21
N ALA A 314 -11.67 -23.16 -4.51
CA ALA A 314 -11.36 -21.75 -4.32
C ALA A 314 -11.02 -21.04 -5.65
N LEU A 315 -10.26 -21.69 -6.53
CA LEU A 315 -9.98 -21.17 -7.88
C LEU A 315 -11.24 -21.05 -8.73
N GLU A 316 -12.10 -22.08 -8.74
CA GLU A 316 -13.39 -22.00 -9.44
C GLU A 316 -14.25 -20.84 -8.93
N LYS A 317 -14.26 -20.65 -7.60
CA LYS A 317 -15.00 -19.55 -6.97
C LYS A 317 -14.44 -18.19 -7.38
N ALA A 318 -13.12 -18.02 -7.38
CA ALA A 318 -12.47 -16.80 -7.82
C ALA A 318 -12.83 -16.45 -9.27
N ALA A 319 -12.89 -17.44 -10.16
CA ALA A 319 -13.33 -17.26 -11.54
C ALA A 319 -14.80 -16.81 -11.64
N ARG A 320 -15.70 -17.40 -10.85
CA ARG A 320 -17.13 -16.99 -10.80
C ARG A 320 -17.29 -15.58 -10.22
N HIS A 321 -16.53 -15.23 -9.18
CA HIS A 321 -16.55 -13.88 -8.60
C HIS A 321 -16.01 -12.83 -9.58
N ALA A 322 -14.97 -13.14 -10.35
CA ALA A 322 -14.48 -12.23 -11.38
C ALA A 322 -15.53 -11.95 -12.46
N GLU A 323 -16.31 -12.97 -12.84
CA GLU A 323 -17.42 -12.83 -13.78
C GLU A 323 -18.60 -12.04 -13.22
N ASP A 324 -18.99 -12.29 -11.96
CA ASP A 324 -20.01 -11.50 -11.26
C ASP A 324 -19.59 -10.02 -11.17
N PHE A 325 -18.33 -9.75 -10.81
CA PHE A 325 -17.80 -8.39 -10.75
C PHE A 325 -17.93 -7.68 -12.10
N ILE A 326 -17.48 -8.31 -13.20
CA ILE A 326 -17.61 -7.75 -14.55
C ILE A 326 -19.07 -7.49 -14.91
N THR A 327 -19.94 -8.47 -14.68
CA THR A 327 -21.36 -8.40 -15.04
C THR A 327 -22.03 -7.22 -14.33
N ARG A 328 -21.77 -7.05 -13.03
CA ARG A 328 -22.30 -5.92 -12.25
C ARG A 328 -21.79 -4.58 -12.76
N ARG A 329 -20.50 -4.45 -13.11
CA ARG A 329 -19.95 -3.23 -13.69
C ARG A 329 -20.55 -2.89 -15.05
N VAL A 330 -20.79 -3.91 -15.88
CA VAL A 330 -21.46 -3.74 -17.18
C VAL A 330 -22.90 -3.28 -16.98
N ASP A 331 -23.63 -3.84 -16.01
CA ASP A 331 -25.01 -3.45 -15.74
C ASP A 331 -25.14 -2.06 -15.12
N ASP A 332 -24.21 -1.69 -14.23
CA ASP A 332 -24.11 -0.32 -13.71
C ASP A 332 -23.83 0.66 -14.86
N ALA A 333 -22.87 0.33 -15.72
CA ALA A 333 -22.53 1.14 -16.88
C ALA A 333 -23.69 1.35 -17.85
N LYS A 334 -24.51 0.32 -18.13
CA LYS A 334 -25.69 0.44 -19.01
C LYS A 334 -26.69 1.48 -18.49
N LYS A 335 -26.83 1.62 -17.17
CA LYS A 335 -27.72 2.60 -16.54
C LYS A 335 -27.16 4.02 -16.60
N ILE A 336 -25.83 4.15 -16.51
CA ILE A 336 -25.14 5.44 -16.44
C ILE A 336 -24.86 6.02 -17.83
N ALA A 337 -24.51 5.19 -18.81
CA ALA A 337 -24.11 5.63 -20.14
C ALA A 337 -25.08 6.61 -20.82
N PRO A 338 -26.43 6.48 -20.71
CA PRO A 338 -27.36 7.45 -21.28
C PRO A 338 -27.35 8.84 -20.59
N LEU A 339 -26.76 8.95 -19.39
CA LEU A 339 -26.77 10.15 -18.55
C LEU A 339 -25.51 11.02 -18.72
N ILE A 340 -24.50 10.53 -19.45
CA ILE A 340 -23.19 11.17 -19.59
C ILE A 340 -22.77 11.22 -21.06
N ASP A 341 -21.84 12.11 -21.42
CA ASP A 341 -21.44 12.35 -22.81
C ASP A 341 -20.31 11.44 -23.32
N ARG A 342 -19.92 10.45 -22.51
CA ARG A 342 -18.76 9.58 -22.73
C ARG A 342 -19.00 8.23 -22.03
N PRO A 343 -18.24 7.16 -22.34
CA PRO A 343 -18.30 5.92 -21.59
C PRO A 343 -17.96 6.16 -20.10
N PRO A 344 -18.76 5.62 -19.16
CA PRO A 344 -18.52 5.80 -17.73
C PRO A 344 -17.23 5.11 -17.31
N LEU A 345 -16.48 5.76 -16.43
CA LEU A 345 -15.31 5.21 -15.77
C LEU A 345 -15.68 4.73 -14.37
N VAL A 346 -15.45 3.46 -14.07
CA VAL A 346 -15.55 2.92 -12.71
C VAL A 346 -14.16 2.90 -12.10
N VAL A 347 -13.95 3.66 -11.03
CA VAL A 347 -12.68 3.70 -10.30
C VAL A 347 -12.80 2.79 -9.07
N ALA A 348 -12.04 1.70 -9.08
CA ALA A 348 -12.09 0.66 -8.06
C ALA A 348 -10.73 0.55 -7.33
N PRO A 349 -10.50 1.36 -6.29
CA PRO A 349 -9.29 1.32 -5.49
C PRO A 349 -9.39 0.34 -4.32
N TYR A 350 -8.29 -0.37 -4.07
CA TYR A 350 -8.14 -1.38 -3.03
C TYR A 350 -6.72 -1.35 -2.47
N ASP A 351 -6.54 -1.74 -1.22
CA ASP A 351 -5.20 -2.06 -0.71
C ASP A 351 -4.64 -3.24 -1.51
N ALA A 352 -3.36 -3.20 -1.87
CA ALA A 352 -2.74 -4.27 -2.64
C ALA A 352 -2.70 -5.57 -1.84
N GLU A 353 -2.44 -5.46 -0.53
CA GLU A 353 -2.37 -6.57 0.43
C GLU A 353 -3.72 -7.26 0.63
N LEU A 354 -4.83 -6.65 0.17
CA LEU A 354 -6.09 -7.37 0.06
C LEU A 354 -5.94 -8.58 -0.87
N PHE A 355 -5.22 -8.43 -1.99
CA PHE A 355 -5.06 -9.47 -3.00
C PHE A 355 -3.87 -10.39 -2.68
N GLY A 356 -4.12 -11.34 -1.80
CA GLY A 356 -3.24 -12.47 -1.54
C GLY A 356 -2.92 -12.63 -0.05
N HIS A 357 -2.70 -11.53 0.67
CA HIS A 357 -2.49 -11.61 2.12
C HIS A 357 -3.82 -11.81 2.86
N TRP A 358 -4.72 -10.82 2.81
CA TRP A 358 -6.04 -10.90 3.46
C TRP A 358 -7.01 -11.83 2.74
N TRP A 359 -7.07 -11.72 1.41
CA TRP A 359 -7.83 -12.63 0.55
C TRP A 359 -6.87 -13.44 -0.32
N TYR A 360 -6.62 -14.69 0.07
CA TYR A 360 -5.58 -15.52 -0.51
C TYR A 360 -5.70 -15.74 -2.01
N GLU A 361 -6.92 -15.86 -2.50
CA GLU A 361 -7.25 -16.07 -3.91
C GLU A 361 -7.34 -14.76 -4.71
N GLY A 362 -7.10 -13.62 -4.09
CA GLY A 362 -7.16 -12.32 -4.72
C GLY A 362 -6.31 -12.19 -6.00
N PRO A 363 -5.04 -12.65 -6.05
CA PRO A 363 -4.26 -12.63 -7.27
C PRO A 363 -4.90 -13.46 -8.40
N GLU A 364 -5.48 -14.61 -8.07
CA GLU A 364 -6.18 -15.44 -9.05
C GLU A 364 -7.50 -14.83 -9.50
N PHE A 365 -8.23 -14.16 -8.61
CA PHE A 365 -9.36 -13.33 -9.01
C PHE A 365 -8.94 -12.27 -10.04
N LEU A 366 -7.81 -11.58 -9.85
CA LEU A 366 -7.30 -10.61 -10.83
C LEU A 366 -6.89 -11.27 -12.15
N ASN A 367 -6.26 -12.44 -12.09
CA ASN A 367 -5.93 -13.25 -13.27
C ASN A 367 -7.19 -13.57 -14.10
N PHE A 368 -8.24 -14.09 -13.46
CA PHE A 368 -9.52 -14.38 -14.12
C PHE A 368 -10.23 -13.12 -14.59
N LEU A 369 -10.20 -12.04 -13.80
CA LEU A 369 -10.79 -10.75 -14.14
C LEU A 369 -10.23 -10.23 -15.47
N PHE A 370 -8.92 -10.11 -15.58
CA PHE A 370 -8.29 -9.56 -16.78
C PHE A 370 -8.47 -10.46 -18.01
N ARG A 371 -8.39 -11.80 -17.84
CA ARG A 371 -8.68 -12.74 -18.94
C ARG A 371 -10.11 -12.62 -19.44
N LYS A 372 -11.09 -12.50 -18.54
CA LYS A 372 -12.50 -12.34 -18.89
C LYS A 372 -12.80 -10.96 -19.48
N LEU A 373 -12.14 -9.90 -19.02
CA LEU A 373 -12.24 -8.58 -19.65
C LEU A 373 -11.76 -8.62 -21.11
N GLY A 374 -10.65 -9.32 -21.39
CA GLY A 374 -10.13 -9.52 -22.74
C GLY A 374 -11.09 -10.23 -23.70
N SER A 375 -12.00 -11.09 -23.19
CA SER A 375 -12.97 -11.83 -24.01
C SER A 375 -14.38 -11.21 -24.07
N ASN A 376 -14.65 -10.13 -23.33
CA ASN A 376 -16.00 -9.56 -23.16
C ASN A 376 -16.49 -8.66 -24.32
N GLN A 377 -16.02 -8.91 -25.55
CA GLN A 377 -16.46 -8.23 -26.78
C GLN A 377 -16.49 -6.68 -26.71
N GLY A 378 -15.63 -6.06 -25.90
CA GLY A 378 -15.57 -4.60 -25.74
C GLY A 378 -16.71 -3.97 -24.93
N MET A 379 -17.43 -4.73 -24.09
CA MET A 379 -18.44 -4.14 -23.20
C MET A 379 -17.82 -3.28 -22.10
N ILE A 380 -16.71 -3.72 -21.52
CA ILE A 380 -15.93 -2.99 -20.53
C ILE A 380 -14.44 -3.24 -20.79
N GLU A 381 -13.61 -2.20 -20.64
CA GLU A 381 -12.16 -2.28 -20.86
C GLU A 381 -11.40 -1.73 -19.66
N SER A 382 -10.31 -2.39 -19.26
CA SER A 382 -9.43 -1.86 -18.22
C SER A 382 -8.59 -0.68 -18.75
N VAL A 383 -8.50 0.42 -18.01
CA VAL A 383 -7.69 1.59 -18.36
C VAL A 383 -7.00 2.17 -17.13
N THR A 384 -5.91 2.92 -17.34
CA THR A 384 -5.34 3.76 -16.28
C THR A 384 -5.94 5.17 -16.34
N PRO A 385 -5.81 5.98 -15.27
CA PRO A 385 -6.27 7.36 -15.27
C PRO A 385 -5.69 8.19 -16.41
N LEU A 386 -4.41 8.01 -16.76
CA LEU A 386 -3.81 8.74 -17.88
C LEU A 386 -4.37 8.31 -19.22
N ASP A 387 -4.68 7.02 -19.42
CA ASP A 387 -5.34 6.59 -20.65
C ASP A 387 -6.70 7.30 -20.78
N TYR A 388 -7.46 7.35 -19.69
CA TYR A 388 -8.76 8.02 -19.68
C TYR A 388 -8.65 9.53 -19.92
N LEU A 389 -7.69 10.21 -19.28
CA LEU A 389 -7.46 11.65 -19.48
C LEU A 389 -6.97 11.98 -20.90
N LYS A 390 -6.22 11.08 -21.55
CA LYS A 390 -5.84 11.24 -22.97
C LYS A 390 -7.04 11.13 -23.90
N LEU A 391 -7.94 10.19 -23.62
CA LEU A 391 -9.19 10.01 -24.38
C LEU A 391 -10.17 11.16 -24.16
N TYR A 392 -10.25 11.67 -22.92
CA TYR A 392 -11.20 12.70 -22.51
C TYR A 392 -10.50 13.84 -21.75
N PRO A 393 -9.80 14.74 -22.48
CA PRO A 393 -9.01 15.81 -21.85
C PRO A 393 -9.85 16.93 -21.24
N LYS A 394 -11.13 17.07 -21.64
CA LYS A 394 -12.05 18.10 -21.12
C LYS A 394 -12.91 17.53 -20.00
N ASN A 395 -12.70 18.04 -18.78
CA ASN A 395 -13.39 17.62 -17.57
C ASN A 395 -13.93 18.85 -16.82
N GLN A 396 -14.97 18.67 -16.01
CA GLN A 396 -15.57 19.77 -15.26
C GLN A 396 -14.58 20.32 -14.25
N VAL A 397 -14.40 21.64 -14.24
CA VAL A 397 -13.64 22.31 -13.18
C VAL A 397 -14.56 22.50 -11.97
N THR A 398 -14.17 21.96 -10.83
CA THR A 398 -14.85 22.19 -9.54
C THR A 398 -13.88 21.89 -8.41
N ARG A 399 -14.19 22.33 -7.19
CA ARG A 399 -13.37 22.08 -6.00
C ARG A 399 -13.91 20.84 -5.27
N PRO A 400 -13.18 19.71 -5.25
CA PRO A 400 -13.56 18.58 -4.41
C PRO A 400 -13.69 19.00 -2.94
N SER A 401 -14.57 18.32 -2.21
CA SER A 401 -14.71 18.48 -0.76
C SER A 401 -13.57 17.79 -0.02
N ILE A 402 -13.27 18.27 1.19
CA ILE A 402 -12.36 17.56 2.11
C ILE A 402 -12.92 16.16 2.33
N SER A 403 -12.06 15.15 2.17
CA SER A 403 -12.46 13.75 2.23
C SER A 403 -11.30 12.86 2.64
N SER A 404 -11.61 11.67 3.13
CA SER A 404 -10.74 10.50 3.16
C SER A 404 -11.58 9.28 2.79
N TRP A 405 -10.93 8.16 2.47
CA TRP A 405 -11.62 6.89 2.28
C TRP A 405 -11.83 6.08 3.58
N GLY A 406 -11.39 6.64 4.72
CA GLY A 406 -11.48 6.02 6.03
C GLY A 406 -12.89 6.00 6.62
N ASN A 407 -13.02 5.46 7.84
CA ASN A 407 -14.32 5.40 8.52
C ASN A 407 -14.97 6.79 8.61
N ARG A 408 -16.25 6.88 8.25
CA ARG A 408 -17.05 8.13 8.13
C ARG A 408 -16.59 9.12 7.06
N GLY A 409 -15.56 8.81 6.28
CA GLY A 409 -15.14 9.59 5.12
C GLY A 409 -14.32 10.85 5.42
N PHE A 410 -13.94 11.11 6.67
CA PHE A 410 -13.19 12.32 7.04
C PHE A 410 -11.95 11.94 7.88
N SER A 411 -11.63 12.73 8.89
CA SER A 411 -10.42 12.52 9.69
C SER A 411 -10.61 11.58 10.88
N ASP A 412 -11.81 11.05 11.16
CA ASP A 412 -12.14 10.29 12.40
C ASP A 412 -11.21 9.11 12.71
N VAL A 413 -10.54 8.54 11.71
CA VAL A 413 -9.55 7.46 11.91
C VAL A 413 -8.24 8.02 12.47
N TRP A 414 -7.74 9.12 11.92
CA TRP A 414 -6.44 9.69 12.28
C TRP A 414 -6.52 10.79 13.33
N LEU A 415 -7.68 11.45 13.47
CA LEU A 415 -7.98 12.48 14.46
C LEU A 415 -9.17 12.06 15.32
N SER A 416 -8.86 11.33 16.39
CA SER A 416 -9.82 10.82 17.37
C SER A 416 -9.30 10.96 18.80
N LYS A 417 -10.11 10.53 19.78
CA LYS A 417 -9.69 10.50 21.19
C LYS A 417 -8.41 9.67 21.40
N GLU A 418 -8.23 8.61 20.63
CA GLU A 418 -7.14 7.64 20.81
C GLU A 418 -5.76 8.18 20.38
N ASN A 419 -5.73 9.07 19.38
CA ASN A 419 -4.51 9.50 18.70
C ASN A 419 -4.35 11.04 18.62
N SER A 420 -5.37 11.84 18.93
CA SER A 420 -5.31 13.32 18.84
C SER A 420 -4.15 13.96 19.61
N TRP A 421 -3.66 13.31 20.67
CA TRP A 421 -2.52 13.77 21.46
C TRP A 421 -1.23 13.93 20.63
N ILE A 422 -1.09 13.26 19.49
CA ILE A 422 0.13 13.33 18.66
C ILE A 422 0.27 14.68 17.94
N TYR A 423 -0.85 15.29 17.53
CA TYR A 423 -0.83 16.40 16.57
C TYR A 423 -0.21 17.69 17.09
N PRO A 424 -0.46 18.15 18.32
CA PRO A 424 0.25 19.31 18.85
C PRO A 424 1.78 19.16 18.79
N HIS A 425 2.28 17.94 19.00
CA HIS A 425 3.71 17.65 18.91
C HIS A 425 4.20 17.62 17.46
N LEU A 426 3.46 16.99 16.54
CA LEU A 426 3.79 16.97 15.11
C LEU A 426 3.80 18.36 14.50
N HIS A 427 2.82 19.21 14.84
CA HIS A 427 2.73 20.59 14.38
C HIS A 427 3.91 21.40 14.90
N LYS A 428 4.22 21.30 16.20
CA LYS A 428 5.37 22.01 16.77
C LYS A 428 6.70 21.55 16.18
N ALA A 429 6.85 20.25 15.91
CA ALA A 429 8.04 19.71 15.27
C ALA A 429 8.19 20.21 13.82
N ALA A 430 7.09 20.31 13.06
CA ALA A 430 7.09 20.89 11.72
C ALA A 430 7.51 22.37 11.71
N ASP A 431 7.02 23.17 12.67
CA ASP A 431 7.44 24.57 12.82
C ASP A 431 8.92 24.69 13.15
N ARG A 432 9.42 23.84 14.06
CA ARG A 432 10.84 23.74 14.41
C ARG A 432 11.70 23.34 13.22
N MET A 433 11.25 22.39 12.40
CA MET A 433 11.97 21.97 11.21
C MET A 433 12.05 23.09 10.17
N THR A 434 10.96 23.82 9.99
CA THR A 434 10.91 25.02 9.14
C THR A 434 11.89 26.10 9.64
N GLU A 435 11.93 26.33 10.95
CA GLU A 435 12.87 27.25 11.58
C GLU A 435 14.34 26.83 11.37
N LEU A 436 14.65 25.55 11.58
CA LEU A 436 15.99 25.00 11.34
C LEU A 436 16.41 25.17 9.88
N ALA A 437 15.55 24.80 8.93
CA ALA A 437 15.85 24.87 7.51
C ALA A 437 16.11 26.30 7.03
N LYS A 438 15.36 27.29 7.54
CA LYS A 438 15.58 28.70 7.24
C LYS A 438 16.85 29.25 7.88
N LYS A 439 17.05 28.99 9.19
CA LYS A 439 18.18 29.55 9.94
C LYS A 439 19.52 28.98 9.47
N PHE A 440 19.53 27.70 9.12
CA PHE A 440 20.74 26.97 8.76
C PHE A 440 20.79 26.60 7.28
N TYR A 441 20.14 27.36 6.38
CA TYR A 441 20.00 27.05 4.95
C TYR A 441 21.31 26.70 4.21
N ASN A 442 22.41 27.34 4.61
CA ASN A 442 23.75 27.14 4.04
C ASN A 442 24.64 26.22 4.89
N ALA A 443 24.06 25.44 5.81
CA ALA A 443 24.82 24.51 6.62
C ALA A 443 25.48 23.42 5.77
N ASP A 444 26.65 22.98 6.21
CA ASP A 444 27.49 21.97 5.61
C ASP A 444 27.92 20.90 6.65
N GLY A 445 28.65 19.90 6.18
CA GLY A 445 29.29 18.89 7.04
C GLY A 445 28.34 18.18 8.00
N ALA A 446 28.70 18.14 9.28
CA ALA A 446 27.92 17.46 10.32
C ALA A 446 26.58 18.14 10.60
N CYS A 447 26.48 19.46 10.44
CA CYS A 447 25.24 20.19 10.67
C CYS A 447 24.21 19.87 9.59
N GLN A 448 24.62 19.84 8.30
CA GLN A 448 23.75 19.40 7.20
C GLN A 448 23.24 17.98 7.41
N ARG A 449 24.11 17.05 7.81
CA ARG A 449 23.72 15.66 8.10
C ARG A 449 22.69 15.58 9.24
N ALA A 450 22.90 16.32 10.33
CA ALA A 450 21.95 16.39 11.43
C ALA A 450 20.60 16.99 11.01
N LEU A 451 20.59 18.03 10.17
CA LEU A 451 19.37 18.62 9.62
C LEU A 451 18.61 17.63 8.74
N ASN A 452 19.31 16.88 7.89
CA ASN A 452 18.73 15.82 7.08
C ASN A 452 18.14 14.70 7.94
N GLN A 453 18.85 14.27 8.99
CA GLN A 453 18.31 13.27 9.91
C GLN A 453 17.09 13.81 10.69
N ALA A 454 17.10 15.07 11.12
CA ALA A 454 15.94 15.71 11.73
C ALA A 454 14.72 15.72 10.80
N ALA A 455 14.93 15.98 9.51
CA ALA A 455 13.85 15.87 8.52
C ALA A 455 13.29 14.44 8.43
N ARG A 456 14.16 13.41 8.44
CA ARG A 456 13.72 11.99 8.45
C ARG A 456 12.91 11.65 9.68
N GLU A 457 13.38 12.01 10.87
CA GLU A 457 12.64 11.73 12.12
C GLU A 457 11.26 12.41 12.13
N LEU A 458 11.17 13.65 11.62
CA LEU A 458 9.88 14.32 11.50
C LEU A 458 8.95 13.57 10.54
N LEU A 459 9.43 13.19 9.35
CA LEU A 459 8.63 12.44 8.39
C LEU A 459 8.18 11.10 8.97
N LEU A 460 9.07 10.35 9.63
CA LEU A 460 8.74 9.07 10.27
C LEU A 460 7.71 9.24 11.38
N ALA A 461 7.79 10.31 12.18
CA ALA A 461 6.78 10.64 13.19
C ALA A 461 5.41 10.98 12.58
N GLN A 462 5.38 11.51 11.35
CA GLN A 462 4.17 11.97 10.66
C GLN A 462 3.38 10.87 9.94
N SER A 463 3.88 9.63 9.87
CA SER A 463 3.19 8.51 9.21
C SER A 463 1.76 8.33 9.76
N SER A 464 0.79 8.17 8.85
CA SER A 464 -0.62 7.97 9.22
C SER A 464 -0.84 6.64 9.95
N ASP A 465 0.02 5.66 9.70
CA ASP A 465 -0.04 4.29 10.23
C ASP A 465 -0.06 4.27 11.75
N TRP A 466 0.70 5.16 12.41
CA TRP A 466 0.74 5.20 13.87
C TRP A 466 -0.62 5.60 14.45
N ALA A 467 -1.27 6.59 13.85
CA ALA A 467 -2.60 7.02 14.26
C ALA A 467 -3.65 5.97 13.93
N PHE A 468 -3.52 5.28 12.78
CA PHE A 468 -4.37 4.17 12.38
C PHE A 468 -4.29 2.98 13.35
N ILE A 469 -3.08 2.53 13.69
CA ILE A 469 -2.83 1.44 14.65
C ILE A 469 -3.40 1.78 16.03
N MET A 470 -3.24 3.03 16.48
CA MET A 470 -3.85 3.49 17.73
C MET A 470 -5.38 3.45 17.68
N LYS A 471 -5.99 3.72 16.53
CA LYS A 471 -7.45 3.72 16.34
C LYS A 471 -8.03 2.31 16.27
N THR A 472 -7.38 1.40 15.54
CA THR A 472 -7.87 0.03 15.31
C THR A 472 -7.59 -0.92 16.47
N GLY A 473 -6.67 -0.56 17.38
CA GLY A 473 -6.46 -1.29 18.62
C GLY A 473 -5.57 -2.53 18.48
N THR A 474 -4.83 -2.68 17.38
CA THR A 474 -3.99 -3.86 17.12
C THR A 474 -2.68 -3.83 17.91
N MET A 475 -1.69 -3.04 17.46
CA MET A 475 -0.35 -2.92 18.06
C MET A 475 -0.15 -1.53 18.68
N VAL A 476 -1.10 -1.11 19.53
CA VAL A 476 -1.16 0.27 20.07
C VAL A 476 0.13 0.68 20.78
N ALA A 477 0.75 -0.24 21.52
CA ALA A 477 2.02 0.02 22.20
C ALA A 477 3.14 0.36 21.21
N TYR A 478 3.22 -0.38 20.10
CA TYR A 478 4.19 -0.14 19.03
C TYR A 478 3.95 1.21 18.35
N GLY A 479 2.72 1.51 17.91
CA GLY A 479 2.40 2.80 17.28
C GLY A 479 2.70 4.01 18.18
N ARG A 480 2.37 3.91 19.48
CA ARG A 480 2.71 4.94 20.47
C ARG A 480 4.23 5.09 20.65
N LYS A 481 4.95 3.97 20.73
CA LYS A 481 6.41 3.96 20.87
C LYS A 481 7.06 4.61 19.65
N ARG A 482 6.70 4.21 18.42
CA ARG A 482 7.24 4.78 17.18
C ARG A 482 7.05 6.30 17.13
N THR A 483 5.85 6.79 17.41
CA THR A 483 5.57 8.24 17.43
C THR A 483 6.45 8.98 18.44
N LYS A 484 6.54 8.45 19.67
CA LYS A 484 7.33 9.08 20.75
C LYS A 484 8.82 9.04 20.49
N ASP A 485 9.34 7.91 20.00
CA ASP A 485 10.77 7.73 19.73
C ASP A 485 11.24 8.73 18.66
N HIS A 486 10.53 8.81 17.52
CA HIS A 486 10.88 9.75 16.45
C HIS A 486 10.76 11.22 16.88
N LEU A 487 9.70 11.59 17.62
CA LEU A 487 9.58 12.94 18.17
C LEU A 487 10.68 13.27 19.19
N SER A 488 11.08 12.30 20.03
CA SER A 488 12.15 12.48 21.00
C SER A 488 13.50 12.69 20.31
N ARG A 489 13.81 11.85 19.31
CA ARG A 489 15.01 11.96 18.46
C ARG A 489 15.06 13.29 17.72
N PHE A 490 13.95 13.69 17.11
CA PHE A 490 13.80 15.00 16.46
C PHE A 490 14.11 16.15 17.42
N ASN A 491 13.49 16.16 18.61
CA ASN A 491 13.66 17.26 19.57
C ASN A 491 15.10 17.33 20.10
N ARG A 492 15.73 16.18 20.36
CA ARG A 492 17.15 16.14 20.75
C ARG A 492 18.02 16.75 19.65
N MET A 493 17.83 16.35 18.38
CA MET A 493 18.60 16.94 17.27
C MET A 493 18.34 18.43 17.10
N TYR A 494 17.09 18.89 17.30
CA TYR A 494 16.77 20.30 17.27
C TYR A 494 17.61 21.09 18.30
N ASP A 495 17.72 20.59 19.52
CA ASP A 495 18.51 21.23 20.59
C ASP A 495 20.02 21.16 20.31
N ASP A 496 20.52 20.02 19.82
CA ASP A 496 21.93 19.83 19.44
C ASP A 496 22.36 20.78 18.30
N ILE A 497 21.53 20.91 17.25
CA ILE A 497 21.78 21.82 16.13
C ILE A 497 21.73 23.29 16.59
N LYS A 498 20.76 23.64 17.45
CA LYS A 498 20.62 25.01 17.97
C LYS A 498 21.78 25.44 18.86
N SER A 499 22.33 24.51 19.63
CA SER A 499 23.48 24.75 20.51
C SER A 499 24.82 24.68 19.78
N GLY A 500 24.85 24.20 18.52
CA GLY A 500 26.06 24.01 17.75
C GLY A 500 26.89 22.78 18.18
N ASN A 501 26.33 21.92 19.03
CA ASN A 501 26.99 20.77 19.64
C ASN A 501 26.36 19.46 19.15
N VAL A 502 26.46 19.18 17.86
CA VAL A 502 25.95 17.94 17.27
C VAL A 502 26.73 16.73 17.78
N ASP A 503 26.05 15.85 18.51
CA ASP A 503 26.58 14.54 18.91
C ASP A 503 26.70 13.62 17.68
N LYS A 504 27.95 13.41 17.25
CA LYS A 504 28.26 12.63 16.03
C LYS A 504 27.98 11.15 16.19
N ASP A 505 28.11 10.60 17.39
CA ASP A 505 27.88 9.18 17.65
C ASP A 505 26.38 8.89 17.68
N PHE A 506 25.61 9.75 18.32
CA PHE A 506 24.15 9.70 18.26
C PHE A 506 23.62 9.87 16.83
N LEU A 507 24.14 10.84 16.07
CA LEU A 507 23.76 11.04 14.67
C LEU A 507 24.04 9.80 13.82
N LYS A 508 25.22 9.19 13.97
CA LYS A 508 25.60 7.97 13.22
C LYS A 508 24.71 6.78 13.58
N ASP A 509 24.35 6.63 14.85
CA ASP A 509 23.40 5.61 15.31
C ASP A 509 22.02 5.79 14.65
N LEU A 510 21.50 7.02 14.62
CA LEU A 510 20.23 7.33 13.95
C LEU A 510 20.28 7.09 12.43
N GLU A 511 21.31 7.59 11.75
CA GLU A 511 21.50 7.37 10.30
C GLU A 511 21.58 5.87 9.96
N SER A 512 22.01 5.02 10.89
CA SER A 512 22.04 3.57 10.70
C SER A 512 20.69 2.89 10.86
N LYS A 513 19.80 3.43 11.71
CA LYS A 513 18.46 2.88 12.02
C LYS A 513 17.40 3.44 11.07
N ASP A 514 17.33 4.76 11.00
CA ASP A 514 16.35 5.55 10.29
C ASP A 514 16.96 6.10 8.99
N ASN A 515 17.40 5.17 8.13
CA ASN A 515 18.19 5.44 6.91
C ASN A 515 17.33 5.80 5.67
N ILE A 516 16.03 5.98 5.84
CA ILE A 516 15.09 6.26 4.75
C ILE A 516 15.42 7.59 4.05
N PHE A 517 15.24 7.67 2.73
CA PHE A 517 15.56 8.85 1.91
C PHE A 517 17.02 9.31 2.08
N PRO A 518 17.99 8.55 1.53
CA PRO A 518 19.41 8.85 1.69
C PRO A 518 19.77 10.24 1.13
N ASP A 519 19.11 10.63 0.04
CA ASP A 519 19.33 11.88 -0.69
C ASP A 519 18.41 13.03 -0.22
N ILE A 520 17.76 12.90 0.94
CA ILE A 520 16.90 13.96 1.49
C ILE A 520 17.67 15.28 1.62
N ASP A 521 17.02 16.39 1.26
CA ASP A 521 17.51 17.73 1.52
C ASP A 521 16.52 18.48 2.43
N TYR A 522 16.96 18.77 3.66
CA TYR A 522 16.20 19.51 4.66
C TYR A 522 15.72 20.89 4.17
N ARG A 523 16.38 21.47 3.14
CA ARG A 523 16.02 22.78 2.58
C ARG A 523 14.62 22.81 1.96
N VAL A 524 13.99 21.67 1.70
CA VAL A 524 12.57 21.61 1.31
C VAL A 524 11.63 22.27 2.33
N TYR A 525 12.05 22.35 3.60
CA TYR A 525 11.32 23.02 4.66
C TYR A 525 11.56 24.54 4.74
N ALA A 526 12.48 25.11 3.96
CA ALA A 526 12.84 26.54 4.01
C ALA A 526 11.80 27.45 3.35
#